data_AF-A0A1G7VT15-F1
#
_entry.id   AF-A0A1G7VT15-F1
#
_cell.length_a   1.000
_cell.length_b   1.000
_cell.length_c   1.000
_cell.angle_alpha   90.00
_cell.angle_beta   90.00
_cell.angle_gamma   90.00
#
_symmetry.space_group_name_H-M   'P 1'
#
loop_
_entity.id
_entity.type
_entity.pdbx_description
1 polymer ?
#
loop_
_entity_poly.entity_id
_entity_poly.type
_entity_poly.pdbx_seq_one_letter_code
_entity_poly.pdbx_strand_id
1 'polypeptide(L)'
;MGNTLDLEDEQQSRQKGEKVTCPLLALWSSDGFVTGFGDPLVIWQSWCDNVTGEQLGASHFLMEELPSEVSTLFRAFFTNEALDHK
;
A
#
# COMPACT_ATOMS: atom_id res chain seq x y z
N MET A 1 -10.29 19.12 -14.80
CA MET A 1 -9.51 20.11 -14.03
C MET A 1 -9.73 19.82 -12.55
N GLY A 2 -8.97 18.86 -12.01
CA GLY A 2 -9.05 18.39 -10.62
C GLY A 2 -7.66 18.05 -10.06
N ASN A 3 -6.73 17.61 -10.93
CA ASN A 3 -5.34 17.36 -10.56
C ASN A 3 -4.59 18.55 -9.95
N THR A 4 -4.88 19.80 -10.33
CA THR A 4 -4.07 20.92 -9.85
C THR A 4 -4.38 21.26 -8.39
N LEU A 5 -5.66 21.23 -8.01
CA LEU A 5 -6.08 21.51 -6.63
C LEU A 5 -5.63 20.38 -5.69
N ASP A 6 -5.78 19.13 -6.12
CA ASP A 6 -5.34 17.93 -5.39
C ASP A 6 -3.83 17.97 -5.09
N LEU A 7 -3.01 18.37 -6.07
CA LEU A 7 -1.56 18.51 -5.87
C LEU A 7 -1.19 19.63 -4.90
N GLU A 8 -1.88 20.78 -4.94
CA GLU A 8 -1.63 21.90 -4.03
C GLU A 8 -2.00 21.52 -2.58
N ASP A 9 -3.14 20.86 -2.40
CA ASP A 9 -3.61 20.39 -1.10
C ASP A 9 -2.67 19.29 -0.54
N GLU A 10 -2.23 18.35 -1.37
CA GLU A 10 -1.21 17.36 -0.99
C GLU A 10 0.12 18.00 -0.59
N GLN A 11 0.59 19.00 -1.35
CA GLN A 11 1.84 19.69 -1.05
C GLN A 11 1.74 20.46 0.26
N GLN A 12 0.62 21.12 0.51
CA GLN A 12 0.40 21.85 1.75
C GLN A 12 0.31 20.91 2.96
N SER A 13 -0.38 19.78 2.81
CA SER A 13 -0.46 18.73 3.84
C SER A 13 0.94 18.16 4.15
N ARG A 14 1.75 17.92 3.11
CA ARG A 14 3.16 17.51 3.24
C ARG A 14 4.03 18.55 3.93
N GLN A 15 3.89 19.83 3.61
CA GLN A 15 4.61 20.91 4.28
C GLN A 15 4.24 21.03 5.77
N LYS A 16 3.00 20.69 6.12
CA LYS A 16 2.53 20.60 7.51
C LYS A 16 2.96 19.31 8.21
N GLY A 17 3.55 18.36 7.49
CA GLY A 17 3.92 17.04 8.02
C GLY A 17 2.73 16.14 8.32
N GLU A 18 1.57 16.42 7.71
CA GLU A 18 0.37 15.60 7.87
C GLU A 18 0.59 14.24 7.18
N LYS A 19 0.26 13.17 7.91
CA LYS A 19 0.40 11.79 7.47
C LYS A 19 -0.92 11.05 7.62
N VAL A 20 -1.05 9.95 6.89
CA VAL A 20 -2.16 9.00 7.07
C VAL A 20 -2.03 8.37 8.46
N THR A 21 -3.05 8.52 9.29
CA THR A 21 -3.04 8.08 10.71
C THR A 21 -3.69 6.73 10.94
N CYS A 22 -4.51 6.25 10.01
CA CYS A 22 -5.09 4.91 10.08
C CYS A 22 -4.05 3.84 9.70
N PRO A 23 -4.23 2.59 10.16
CA PRO A 23 -3.46 1.46 9.64
C PRO A 23 -3.59 1.38 8.11
N LEU A 24 -2.49 1.06 7.43
CA LEU A 24 -2.43 0.91 5.98
C LEU A 24 -1.76 -0.43 5.62
N LEU A 25 -2.36 -1.15 4.66
CA LEU A 25 -1.77 -2.33 4.04
C LEU A 25 -1.46 -2.02 2.56
N ALA A 26 -0.19 -2.13 2.18
CA ALA A 26 0.25 -1.99 0.80
C ALA A 26 0.59 -3.36 0.20
N LEU A 27 -0.14 -3.78 -0.82
CA LEU A 27 0.16 -5.00 -1.59
C LEU A 27 0.65 -4.61 -2.98
N TRP A 28 1.76 -5.20 -3.42
CA TRP A 28 2.30 -4.94 -4.76
C TRP A 28 2.84 -6.19 -5.43
N SER A 29 2.88 -6.12 -6.76
CA SER A 29 3.37 -7.17 -7.64
C SER A 29 4.90 -7.31 -7.55
N SER A 30 5.39 -8.55 -7.59
CA SER A 30 6.81 -8.84 -7.77
C SER A 30 7.30 -8.55 -9.19
N ASP A 31 6.40 -8.61 -10.17
CA ASP A 31 6.71 -8.50 -11.59
C ASP A 31 5.85 -7.42 -12.26
N GLY A 32 6.32 -6.17 -12.17
CA GLY A 32 5.60 -5.03 -12.70
C GLY A 32 6.38 -3.72 -12.63
N PHE A 33 5.79 -2.68 -13.19
CA PHE A 33 6.37 -1.33 -13.34
C PHE A 33 6.87 -0.73 -12.01
N VAL A 34 6.24 -1.09 -10.89
CA VAL A 34 6.50 -0.49 -9.59
C VAL A 34 7.90 -0.83 -9.05
N THR A 35 8.46 -2.00 -9.39
CA THR A 35 9.82 -2.38 -8.96
C THR A 35 10.90 -1.45 -9.52
N GLY A 36 10.62 -0.75 -10.63
CA GLY A 36 11.52 0.24 -11.22
C GLY A 36 11.58 1.58 -10.49
N PHE A 37 10.67 1.85 -9.55
CA PHE A 37 10.58 3.13 -8.82
C PHE A 37 11.08 3.04 -7.38
N GLY A 38 11.59 1.87 -6.97
CA GLY A 38 12.06 1.60 -5.62
C GLY A 38 11.12 0.66 -4.86
N ASP A 39 11.34 0.56 -3.55
CA ASP A 39 10.52 -0.26 -2.66
C ASP A 39 9.21 0.48 -2.32
N PRO A 40 8.03 -0.05 -2.73
CA PRO A 40 6.75 0.59 -2.47
C PRO A 40 6.48 0.80 -0.97
N LEU A 41 6.95 -0.12 -0.12
CA LEU A 41 6.77 0.00 1.32
C LEU A 41 7.53 1.20 1.87
N VAL A 42 8.77 1.42 1.42
CA VAL A 42 9.58 2.58 1.83
C VAL A 42 8.93 3.89 1.38
N ILE A 43 8.36 3.90 0.16
CA ILE A 43 7.60 5.06 -0.32
C ILE A 43 6.42 5.33 0.62
N TRP A 44 5.60 4.33 0.91
CA TRP A 44 4.44 4.49 1.80
C TRP A 44 4.79 4.89 3.24
N GLN A 45 5.94 4.45 3.77
CA GLN A 45 6.43 4.88 5.09
C GLN A 45 6.72 6.39 5.17
N SER A 46 6.97 7.05 4.04
CA SER A 46 7.07 8.52 4.01
C SER A 46 5.72 9.21 4.19
N TRP A 47 4.62 8.52 3.92
CA TRP A 47 3.24 9.04 3.93
C TRP A 47 2.40 8.58 5.12
N CYS A 48 2.78 7.47 5.76
CA CYS A 48 2.04 6.85 6.84
C CYS A 48 3.01 6.24 7.85
N ASP A 49 2.74 6.43 9.15
CA ASP A 49 3.56 5.85 10.22
C ASP A 49 3.14 4.41 10.55
N ASN A 50 1.91 4.01 10.24
CA ASN A 50 1.36 2.69 10.51
C ASN A 50 1.07 1.94 9.20
N VAL A 51 2.12 1.63 8.46
CA VAL A 51 2.04 0.86 7.22
C VAL A 51 2.68 -0.51 7.37
N THR A 52 1.94 -1.51 6.91
CA THR A 52 2.44 -2.86 6.64
C THR A 52 2.35 -3.11 5.14
N GLY A 53 3.16 -4.02 4.63
CA GLY A 53 3.10 -4.32 3.21
C GLY A 53 3.75 -5.63 2.82
N GLU A 54 3.30 -6.16 1.70
CA GLU A 54 3.72 -7.46 1.20
C GLU A 54 3.81 -7.46 -0.32
N GLN A 55 4.90 -8.05 -0.81
CA GLN A 55 5.10 -8.29 -2.22
C GLN A 55 4.55 -9.67 -2.59
N LEU A 56 3.63 -9.72 -3.54
CA LEU A 56 3.04 -10.97 -4.01
C LEU A 56 3.64 -11.40 -5.36
N GLY A 57 3.76 -12.72 -5.53
CA GLY A 57 4.27 -13.39 -6.74
C GLY A 57 3.32 -13.33 -7.96
N ALA A 58 2.68 -12.19 -8.20
CA ALA A 58 1.77 -11.94 -9.32
C ALA A 58 2.30 -10.85 -10.24
N SER A 59 1.74 -10.71 -11.43
CA SER A 59 1.85 -9.50 -12.25
C SER A 59 0.94 -8.39 -11.72
N HIS A 60 0.55 -7.42 -12.54
CA HIS A 60 -0.15 -6.21 -12.13
C HIS A 60 -1.53 -6.46 -11.48
N PHE A 61 -2.20 -7.56 -11.81
CA PHE A 61 -3.58 -7.83 -11.39
C PHE A 61 -3.63 -8.82 -10.23
N LEU A 62 -3.09 -8.42 -9.08
CA LEU A 62 -2.99 -9.26 -7.87
C LEU A 62 -4.33 -9.92 -7.50
N MET A 63 -5.44 -9.17 -7.60
CA MET A 63 -6.77 -9.69 -7.25
C MET A 63 -7.30 -10.75 -8.22
N GLU A 64 -6.83 -10.75 -9.46
CA GLU A 64 -7.22 -11.74 -10.49
C GLU A 64 -6.30 -12.97 -10.44
N GLU A 65 -5.00 -12.75 -10.21
CA GLU A 65 -3.98 -13.80 -10.22
C GLU A 65 -3.88 -14.56 -8.90
N LEU A 66 -3.98 -13.85 -7.77
CA LEU A 66 -3.84 -14.40 -6.42
C LEU A 66 -5.04 -14.03 -5.51
N PRO A 67 -6.29 -14.31 -5.93
CA PRO A 67 -7.49 -13.87 -5.21
C PRO A 67 -7.55 -14.38 -3.77
N SER A 68 -7.14 -15.63 -3.53
CA SER A 68 -7.16 -16.25 -2.19
C SER A 68 -6.12 -15.66 -1.25
N GLU A 69 -4.93 -15.36 -1.75
CA GLU A 69 -3.84 -14.77 -0.98
C GLU A 69 -4.17 -13.32 -0.60
N VAL A 70 -4.60 -12.52 -1.59
CA VAL A 70 -5.07 -11.14 -1.35
C VAL A 70 -6.22 -11.11 -0.34
N SER A 71 -7.20 -12.02 -0.48
CA SER A 71 -8.33 -12.09 0.46
C SER A 71 -7.89 -12.47 1.87
N THR A 72 -6.87 -13.33 2.01
CA THR A 72 -6.33 -13.73 3.31
C THR A 72 -5.65 -12.54 3.99
N LEU A 73 -4.83 -11.79 3.24
CA LEU A 73 -4.15 -10.59 3.74
C LEU A 73 -5.13 -9.49 4.13
N PHE A 74 -6.16 -9.24 3.31
CA PHE A 74 -7.22 -8.32 3.64
C PHE A 74 -7.99 -8.74 4.89
N ARG A 75 -8.34 -10.03 5.01
CA ARG A 75 -9.02 -10.52 6.20
C ARG A 75 -8.18 -10.28 7.44
N ALA A 76 -6.91 -10.69 7.45
CA ALA A 76 -5.99 -10.50 8.57
C ALA A 76 -5.86 -9.02 8.95
N PHE A 77 -5.70 -8.13 7.95
CA PHE A 77 -5.60 -6.69 8.18
C PHE A 77 -6.87 -6.08 8.78
N PHE A 78 -8.05 -6.41 8.26
CA PHE A 78 -9.31 -5.83 8.73
C PHE A 78 -9.81 -6.44 10.05
N THR A 79 -9.43 -7.68 10.38
CA THR A 79 -9.78 -8.31 11.67
C THR A 79 -8.70 -8.15 12.74
N ASN A 80 -7.53 -7.59 12.38
CA ASN A 80 -6.35 -7.52 13.23
C ASN A 80 -5.92 -8.92 13.76
N GLU A 81 -6.15 -9.96 12.95
CA GLU A 81 -5.68 -11.33 13.21
C GLU A 81 -4.25 -11.49 12.71
N ALA A 82 -3.38 -12.11 13.51
CA ALA A 82 -2.05 -12.49 13.05
C ALA A 82 -2.15 -13.58 11.97
N LEU A 83 -1.35 -13.47 10.91
CA LEU A 83 -1.24 -14.52 9.90
C LEU A 83 -0.58 -15.75 10.54
N ASP A 84 -1.36 -16.80 10.72
CA ASP A 84 -0.90 -18.08 11.26
C ASP A 84 -0.13 -18.81 10.13
N HIS A 85 1.18 -18.58 10.04
CA HIS A 85 2.04 -19.27 9.09
C HIS A 85 2.18 -20.74 9.52
N LYS A 86 1.57 -21.65 8.76
CA LYS A 86 1.79 -23.09 8.88
C LYS A 86 2.89 -23.57 7.93
#